data_AF-A0A959QG17-F1
#
_entry.id   AF-A0A959QG17-F1
#
_cell.length_a   1.000
_cell.length_b   1.000
_cell.length_c   1.000
_cell.angle_alpha   90.00
_cell.angle_beta   90.00
_cell.angle_gamma   90.00
#
_symmetry.space_group_name_H-M   'P 1'
#
loop_
_entity.id
_entity.type
_entity.pdbx_description
1 polymer ?
#
loop_
_entity_poly.entity_id
_entity_poly.type
_entity_poly.pdbx_seq_one_letter_code
_entity_poly.pdbx_strand_id
1 'polypeptide(L)'
;LSADRMLAVWLDGRNTKTEEASTAGHEHGHGGPMSLRSAVFDPQGELGEESELDDRVCDCCQTDLALTQAGPIAVYRDRSESEVRDIYCVRQIDGRWTSPSPVYDDGWTITACPVNGPAVAAHGSAVAVAWFTAANDRPTVKVAFSQDAGATFEVPIRLDDGRPEGRVDLEWLDEERIVVSWQENTDAGAEIRYALVSRKGKEGASQVLTNTDPSRQSGFPILARTTDKLWFAWTQVDSTTTLRTAFLKL
;
A
#
# COMPACT_ATOMS: atom_id res chain seq x y z
N LEU A 1 3.90 0.55 20.36
CA LEU A 1 5.38 0.47 20.35
C LEU A 1 5.94 1.52 21.30
N SER A 2 6.91 1.17 22.14
CA SER A 2 7.67 2.18 22.89
C SER A 2 8.55 3.02 21.93
N ALA A 3 8.97 4.21 22.36
CA ALA A 3 9.77 5.12 21.54
C ALA A 3 11.09 4.53 21.01
N ASP A 4 11.66 3.53 21.71
CA ASP A 4 12.93 2.89 21.36
C ASP A 4 12.75 1.53 20.67
N ARG A 5 11.72 1.37 19.84
CA ARG A 5 11.47 0.13 19.09
C ARG A 5 11.08 0.44 17.66
N MET A 6 11.62 -0.33 16.72
CA MET A 6 11.25 -0.29 15.31
C MET A 6 10.40 -1.51 14.99
N LEU A 7 9.23 -1.30 14.37
CA LEU A 7 8.43 -2.39 13.81
C LEU A 7 8.67 -2.46 12.32
N ALA A 8 8.95 -3.66 11.81
CA ALA A 8 8.97 -3.93 10.38
C ALA A 8 7.86 -4.91 10.02
N VAL A 9 7.31 -4.74 8.81
CA VAL A 9 6.40 -5.68 8.15
C VAL A 9 6.97 -5.98 6.77
N TRP A 10 6.95 -7.25 6.35
CA TRP A 10 7.48 -7.65 5.05
C TRP A 10 6.72 -8.84 4.46
N LEU A 11 6.84 -8.98 3.14
CA LEU A 11 6.45 -10.18 2.41
C LEU A 11 7.54 -11.24 2.55
N ASP A 12 7.16 -12.43 3.00
CA ASP A 12 8.08 -13.52 3.29
C ASP A 12 7.81 -14.75 2.43
N GLY A 13 8.79 -15.06 1.58
CA GLY A 13 8.75 -16.18 0.64
C GLY A 13 9.36 -17.48 1.16
N ARG A 14 9.58 -17.64 2.47
CA ARG A 14 10.18 -18.88 2.99
C ARG A 14 9.39 -20.14 2.61
N ASN A 15 8.07 -20.02 2.46
CA ASN A 15 7.18 -21.12 2.08
C ASN A 15 7.16 -21.38 0.56
N THR A 16 7.62 -20.46 -0.29
CA THR A 16 7.57 -20.59 -1.76
C THR A 16 8.62 -21.52 -2.34
N LYS A 17 9.54 -22.00 -1.49
CA LYS A 17 10.52 -23.01 -1.87
C LYS A 17 9.81 -24.36 -2.02
N THR A 18 9.99 -25.00 -3.16
CA THR A 18 9.69 -26.43 -3.31
C THR A 18 10.85 -27.20 -2.70
N GLU A 19 10.64 -27.93 -1.59
CA GLU A 19 11.59 -28.99 -1.25
C GLU A 19 11.63 -29.99 -2.41
N GLU A 20 12.86 -30.32 -2.82
CA GLU A 20 13.30 -31.31 -3.81
C GLU A 20 12.23 -31.96 -4.69
N ALA A 21 12.41 -31.84 -6.00
CA ALA A 21 11.81 -32.72 -7.00
C ALA A 21 12.12 -34.19 -6.68
N SER A 22 11.36 -34.78 -5.77
CA SER A 22 11.42 -36.18 -5.45
C SER A 22 10.83 -36.93 -6.63
N THR A 23 11.60 -37.90 -7.09
CA THR A 23 11.39 -38.70 -8.27
C THR A 23 10.14 -39.58 -8.14
N ALA A 24 8.94 -39.05 -8.39
CA ALA A 24 7.75 -39.82 -8.75
C ALA A 24 6.57 -38.91 -9.12
N GLY A 25 6.20 -38.88 -10.40
CA GLY A 25 4.88 -38.41 -10.85
C GLY A 25 4.80 -36.94 -11.26
N HIS A 26 4.07 -36.68 -12.35
CA HIS A 26 3.88 -35.38 -12.97
C HIS A 26 2.91 -34.47 -12.19
N GLU A 27 3.22 -34.17 -10.92
CA GLU A 27 2.54 -33.12 -10.19
C GLU A 27 3.50 -31.94 -10.01
N HIS A 28 3.16 -30.80 -10.62
CA HIS A 28 3.88 -29.55 -10.43
C HIS A 28 3.65 -29.10 -8.99
N GLY A 29 4.52 -29.51 -8.06
CA GLY A 29 4.54 -28.98 -6.72
C GLY A 29 4.76 -27.48 -6.79
N HIS A 30 3.70 -26.70 -6.64
CA HIS A 30 3.82 -25.26 -6.44
C HIS A 30 4.28 -25.08 -4.99
N GLY A 31 5.36 -24.33 -4.79
CA GLY A 31 5.76 -23.93 -3.43
C GLY A 31 4.59 -23.28 -2.69
N GLY A 32 4.63 -23.30 -1.36
CA GLY A 32 3.65 -22.63 -0.52
C GLY A 32 3.55 -21.12 -0.79
N PRO A 33 2.51 -20.45 -0.29
CA PRO A 33 2.27 -19.04 -0.61
C PRO A 33 3.29 -18.09 0.04
N MET A 34 3.37 -16.87 -0.49
CA MET A 34 4.01 -15.76 0.22
C MET A 34 3.17 -15.42 1.47
N SER A 35 3.83 -15.15 2.59
CA SER A 35 3.19 -14.78 3.86
C SER A 35 3.49 -13.32 4.20
N LEU A 36 2.66 -12.70 5.04
CA LEU A 36 2.96 -11.42 5.66
C LEU A 36 3.51 -11.65 7.07
N ARG A 37 4.63 -11.04 7.40
CA ARG A 37 5.25 -11.18 8.72
C ARG A 37 5.62 -9.83 9.31
N SER A 38 5.81 -9.82 10.63
CA SER A 38 6.33 -8.68 11.37
C SER A 38 7.38 -9.06 12.38
N ALA A 39 8.22 -8.09 12.73
CA ALA A 39 9.20 -8.20 13.79
C ALA A 39 9.45 -6.83 14.42
N VAL A 40 9.73 -6.85 15.72
CA VAL A 40 10.18 -5.69 16.47
C VAL A 40 11.68 -5.75 16.63
N PHE A 41 12.37 -4.63 16.40
CA PHE A 41 13.81 -4.47 16.61
C PHE A 41 14.05 -3.39 17.66
N ASP A 42 15.11 -3.55 18.45
CA ASP A 42 15.61 -2.48 19.30
C ASP A 42 16.50 -1.50 18.50
N PRO A 43 16.98 -0.38 19.10
CA PRO A 43 17.79 0.60 18.38
C PRO A 43 19.19 0.08 17.99
N GLN A 44 19.62 -1.07 18.52
CA GLN A 44 20.85 -1.74 18.15
C GLN A 44 20.65 -2.71 16.98
N GLY A 45 19.39 -2.93 16.57
CA GLY A 45 19.02 -3.85 15.50
C GLY A 45 18.82 -5.29 15.97
N GLU A 46 18.77 -5.53 17.28
CA GLU A 46 18.52 -6.87 17.82
C GLU A 46 17.05 -7.26 17.64
N LEU A 47 16.84 -8.50 17.22
CA LEU A 47 15.53 -9.06 16.94
C LEU A 47 14.75 -9.32 18.24
N GLY A 48 13.51 -8.84 18.29
CA GLY A 48 12.55 -9.05 19.35
C GLY A 48 11.42 -10.01 18.94
N GLU A 49 10.19 -9.63 19.27
CA GLU A 49 9.00 -10.42 18.96
C GLU A 49 8.76 -10.50 17.45
N GLU A 50 8.46 -11.70 16.97
CA GLU A 50 8.09 -11.98 15.58
C GLU A 50 6.64 -12.48 15.51
N SER A 51 5.95 -12.20 14.41
CA SER A 51 4.60 -12.72 14.17
C SER A 51 4.35 -12.97 12.68
N GLU A 52 3.69 -14.09 12.36
CA GLU A 52 3.01 -14.25 11.08
C GLU A 52 1.66 -13.54 11.18
N LEU A 53 1.40 -12.64 10.24
CA LEU A 53 0.22 -11.77 10.22
C LEU A 53 -0.85 -12.33 9.29
N ASP A 54 -0.41 -12.93 8.19
CA ASP A 54 -1.24 -13.58 7.18
C ASP A 54 -0.40 -14.67 6.50
N ASP A 55 -0.97 -15.85 6.30
CA ASP A 55 -0.26 -16.99 5.74
C ASP A 55 -0.26 -16.99 4.20
N ARG A 56 -1.09 -16.16 3.55
CA ARG A 56 -1.24 -16.15 2.10
C ARG A 56 -1.57 -14.76 1.53
N VAL A 57 -0.57 -14.07 1.01
CA VAL A 57 -0.72 -12.71 0.47
C VAL A 57 -0.27 -12.57 -0.99
N CYS A 58 -0.48 -11.40 -1.60
CA CYS A 58 0.09 -11.08 -2.90
C CYS A 58 1.63 -11.13 -2.87
N ASP A 59 2.20 -11.84 -3.83
CA ASP A 59 3.63 -12.15 -3.85
C ASP A 59 4.57 -10.95 -4.05
N CYS A 60 4.07 -9.85 -4.61
CA CYS A 60 4.89 -8.76 -5.14
C CYS A 60 4.36 -7.35 -4.83
N CYS A 61 3.21 -7.26 -4.16
CA CYS A 61 2.54 -6.01 -3.90
C CYS A 61 3.15 -5.34 -2.65
N GLN A 62 3.44 -4.04 -2.69
CA GLN A 62 3.96 -3.35 -1.51
C GLN A 62 3.02 -3.48 -0.32
N THR A 63 3.61 -3.44 0.87
CA THR A 63 2.93 -3.40 2.16
C THR A 63 3.29 -2.09 2.81
N ASP A 64 2.38 -1.53 3.60
CA ASP A 64 2.60 -0.26 4.26
C ASP A 64 2.10 -0.28 5.71
N LEU A 65 2.65 0.60 6.55
CA LEU A 65 2.47 0.57 8.00
C LEU A 65 2.30 2.00 8.54
N ALA A 66 1.25 2.21 9.33
CA ALA A 66 1.05 3.46 10.06
C ALA A 66 0.85 3.23 11.56
N LEU A 67 1.17 4.24 12.37
CA LEU A 67 0.90 4.24 13.81
C LEU A 67 -0.39 4.99 14.11
N THR A 68 -1.35 4.30 14.73
CA THR A 68 -2.57 4.90 15.27
C THR A 68 -2.46 5.08 16.79
N GLN A 69 -3.45 5.76 17.39
CA GLN A 69 -3.59 5.83 18.86
C GLN A 69 -3.79 4.47 19.53
N ALA A 70 -4.37 3.49 18.83
CA ALA A 70 -4.59 2.15 19.36
C ALA A 70 -3.38 1.23 19.16
N GLY A 71 -2.47 1.60 18.25
CA GLY A 71 -1.29 0.83 17.88
C GLY A 71 -1.05 0.79 16.36
N PRO A 72 -0.05 0.03 15.91
CA PRO A 72 0.24 -0.16 14.49
C PRO A 72 -0.93 -0.73 13.69
N ILE A 73 -1.07 -0.26 12.45
CA ILE A 73 -1.88 -0.89 11.41
C ILE A 73 -1.01 -1.15 10.18
N ALA A 74 -1.00 -2.40 9.71
CA ALA A 74 -0.38 -2.77 8.46
C ALA A 74 -1.45 -2.99 7.40
N VAL A 75 -1.22 -2.52 6.18
CA VAL A 75 -2.07 -2.76 5.01
C VAL A 75 -1.28 -3.46 3.92
N TYR A 76 -1.96 -4.32 3.17
CA TYR A 76 -1.35 -5.13 2.13
C TYR A 76 -2.41 -5.60 1.14
N ARG A 77 -1.96 -6.08 -0.02
CA ARG A 77 -2.84 -6.79 -0.95
C ARG A 77 -2.85 -8.26 -0.60
N ASP A 78 -4.03 -8.76 -0.28
CA ASP A 78 -4.23 -10.16 0.07
C ASP A 78 -4.28 -11.07 -1.18
N ARG A 79 -4.31 -12.39 -0.98
CA ARG A 79 -4.54 -13.36 -2.06
C ARG A 79 -5.36 -14.54 -1.55
N SER A 80 -6.66 -14.52 -1.78
CA SER A 80 -7.53 -15.65 -1.45
C SER A 80 -7.19 -16.93 -2.24
N GLU A 81 -7.77 -18.06 -1.83
CA GLU A 81 -7.72 -19.32 -2.60
C GLU A 81 -8.32 -19.19 -4.01
N SER A 82 -9.30 -18.29 -4.18
CA SER A 82 -9.95 -17.98 -5.45
C SER A 82 -9.26 -16.84 -6.23
N GLU A 83 -8.03 -16.48 -5.86
CA GLU A 83 -7.23 -15.42 -6.50
C GLU A 83 -7.89 -14.04 -6.46
N VAL A 84 -8.74 -13.78 -5.46
CA VAL A 84 -9.21 -12.43 -5.12
C VAL A 84 -8.07 -11.71 -4.40
N ARG A 85 -7.73 -10.51 -4.88
CA ARG A 85 -6.60 -9.73 -4.42
C ARG A 85 -7.02 -8.35 -3.94
N ASP A 86 -7.89 -8.34 -2.95
CA ASP A 86 -8.38 -7.13 -2.31
C ASP A 86 -7.40 -6.62 -1.26
N ILE A 87 -7.63 -5.41 -0.75
CA ILE A 87 -6.77 -4.80 0.26
C ILE A 87 -7.25 -5.21 1.64
N TYR A 88 -6.32 -5.73 2.45
CA TYR A 88 -6.56 -6.14 3.82
C TYR A 88 -5.73 -5.31 4.78
N CYS A 89 -6.16 -5.30 6.03
CA CYS A 89 -5.39 -4.76 7.13
C CYS A 89 -5.30 -5.74 8.30
N VAL A 90 -4.21 -5.63 9.06
CA VAL A 90 -4.05 -6.21 10.39
C VAL A 90 -3.63 -5.10 11.36
N ARG A 91 -4.14 -5.17 12.59
CA ARG A 91 -3.90 -4.14 13.61
C ARG A 91 -3.29 -4.76 14.83
N GLN A 92 -2.38 -4.06 15.49
CA GLN A 92 -1.86 -4.48 16.78
C GLN A 92 -2.54 -3.67 17.88
N ILE A 93 -3.43 -4.32 18.64
CA ILE A 93 -4.21 -3.73 19.73
C ILE A 93 -3.79 -4.40 21.03
N ASP A 94 -3.43 -3.61 22.05
CA ASP A 94 -2.97 -4.12 23.36
C ASP A 94 -1.84 -5.17 23.24
N GLY A 95 -0.94 -4.95 22.28
CA GLY A 95 0.20 -5.84 22.00
C GLY A 95 -0.13 -7.12 21.23
N ARG A 96 -1.36 -7.28 20.73
CA ARG A 96 -1.77 -8.46 19.96
C ARG A 96 -2.24 -8.09 18.57
N TRP A 97 -1.79 -8.84 17.57
CA TRP A 97 -2.28 -8.71 16.20
C TRP A 97 -3.71 -9.25 16.09
N THR A 98 -4.58 -8.50 15.40
CA THR A 98 -5.90 -8.96 14.99
C THR A 98 -5.77 -9.97 13.85
N SER A 99 -6.82 -10.76 13.62
CA SER A 99 -6.96 -11.48 12.35
C SER A 99 -7.04 -10.47 11.18
N PRO A 100 -6.57 -10.87 9.98
CA PRO A 100 -6.78 -10.12 8.74
C PRO A 100 -8.26 -9.74 8.53
N SER A 101 -8.49 -8.51 8.10
CA SER A 101 -9.81 -8.03 7.69
C SER A 101 -9.71 -7.16 6.43
N PRO A 102 -10.68 -7.24 5.50
CA PRO A 102 -10.68 -6.41 4.31
C PRO A 102 -10.84 -4.93 4.68
N VAL A 103 -10.10 -4.06 3.99
CA VAL A 103 -10.36 -2.62 3.95
C VAL A 103 -11.62 -2.36 3.11
N TYR A 104 -11.77 -3.08 2.01
CA TYR A 104 -12.97 -3.09 1.19
C TYR A 104 -13.00 -4.33 0.28
N ASP A 105 -14.18 -4.91 0.08
CA ASP A 105 -14.40 -6.05 -0.81
C ASP A 105 -14.61 -5.57 -2.26
N ASP A 106 -13.51 -5.33 -2.97
CA ASP A 106 -13.55 -4.98 -4.40
C ASP A 106 -13.92 -6.18 -5.29
N GLY A 107 -13.56 -7.40 -4.86
CA GLY A 107 -13.72 -8.63 -5.62
C GLY A 107 -12.77 -8.72 -6.80
N TRP A 108 -11.55 -8.17 -6.71
CA TRP A 108 -10.62 -8.18 -7.84
C TRP A 108 -9.95 -9.55 -8.00
N THR A 109 -10.49 -10.38 -8.89
CA THR A 109 -9.86 -11.64 -9.28
C THR A 109 -8.77 -11.42 -10.33
N ILE A 110 -7.53 -11.83 -10.03
CA ILE A 110 -6.41 -11.73 -10.97
C ILE A 110 -5.35 -12.79 -10.74
N THR A 111 -5.02 -13.53 -11.81
CA THR A 111 -3.98 -14.58 -11.82
C THR A 111 -2.65 -14.05 -12.40
N ALA A 112 -2.29 -12.82 -12.03
CA ALA A 112 -1.06 -12.15 -12.44
C ALA A 112 -0.55 -11.25 -11.29
N CYS A 113 0.72 -10.84 -11.36
CA CYS A 113 1.31 -9.92 -10.38
C CYS A 113 0.96 -8.47 -10.76
N PRO A 114 0.07 -7.78 -10.00
CA PRO A 114 -0.37 -6.43 -10.33
C PRO A 114 0.69 -5.37 -10.00
N VAL A 115 1.68 -5.71 -9.15
CA VAL A 115 2.71 -4.80 -8.62
C VAL A 115 2.10 -3.47 -8.13
N ASN A 116 1.03 -3.57 -7.36
CA ASN A 116 0.27 -2.43 -6.87
C ASN A 116 -0.16 -2.72 -5.43
N GLY A 117 0.67 -2.30 -4.47
CA GLY A 117 0.31 -2.28 -3.05
C GLY A 117 -0.61 -1.11 -2.68
N PRO A 118 -1.26 -1.17 -1.51
CA PRO A 118 -1.90 -0.01 -0.90
C PRO A 118 -0.87 0.91 -0.21
N ALA A 119 -1.31 2.11 0.15
CA ALA A 119 -0.61 3.02 1.06
C ALA A 119 -1.53 3.38 2.24
N VAL A 120 -0.98 3.65 3.42
CA VAL A 120 -1.72 4.01 4.64
C VAL A 120 -1.07 5.16 5.38
N ALA A 121 -1.88 6.10 5.87
CA ALA A 121 -1.45 7.09 6.83
C ALA A 121 -2.45 7.20 7.97
N ALA A 122 -1.97 7.54 9.16
CA ALA A 122 -2.78 7.69 10.35
C ALA A 122 -2.53 9.03 11.05
N HIS A 123 -3.59 9.60 11.61
CA HIS A 123 -3.55 10.76 12.49
C HIS A 123 -4.46 10.51 13.70
N GLY A 124 -3.87 10.21 14.85
CA GLY A 124 -4.64 9.79 16.01
C GLY A 124 -5.34 8.45 15.76
N SER A 125 -6.66 8.42 15.85
CA SER A 125 -7.50 7.25 15.48
C SER A 125 -8.00 7.30 14.05
N ALA A 126 -7.79 8.41 13.33
CA ALA A 126 -8.14 8.51 11.92
C ALA A 126 -7.10 7.76 11.07
N VAL A 127 -7.59 6.93 10.14
CA VAL A 127 -6.76 6.20 9.19
C VAL A 127 -7.30 6.44 7.79
N ALA A 128 -6.42 6.60 6.82
CA ALA A 128 -6.76 6.61 5.40
C ALA A 128 -5.93 5.54 4.70
N VAL A 129 -6.57 4.75 3.83
CA VAL A 129 -5.91 3.74 3.00
C VAL A 129 -6.23 4.03 1.54
N ALA A 130 -5.22 4.21 0.71
CA ALA A 130 -5.39 4.37 -0.75
C ALA A 130 -4.90 3.12 -1.48
N TRP A 131 -5.56 2.78 -2.58
CA TRP A 131 -5.17 1.62 -3.40
C TRP A 131 -5.68 1.70 -4.83
N PHE A 132 -5.06 0.88 -5.68
CA PHE A 132 -5.53 0.58 -7.02
C PHE A 132 -6.34 -0.72 -7.05
N THR A 133 -7.38 -0.79 -7.88
CA THR A 133 -8.08 -2.02 -8.23
C THR A 133 -8.49 -1.99 -9.69
N ALA A 134 -8.53 -3.16 -10.34
CA ALA A 134 -9.14 -3.32 -11.66
C ALA A 134 -10.34 -4.29 -11.62
N ALA A 135 -10.99 -4.42 -10.46
CA ALA A 135 -12.21 -5.21 -10.32
C ALA A 135 -13.24 -4.83 -11.39
N ASN A 136 -13.91 -5.84 -11.96
CA ASN A 136 -14.89 -5.69 -13.04
C ASN A 136 -14.35 -4.96 -14.28
N ASP A 137 -13.08 -5.17 -14.63
CA ASP A 137 -12.39 -4.54 -15.75
C ASP A 137 -12.40 -3.00 -15.70
N ARG A 138 -12.41 -2.44 -14.48
CA ARG A 138 -12.45 -1.00 -14.22
C ARG A 138 -11.27 -0.56 -13.36
N PRO A 139 -10.11 -0.25 -13.97
CA PRO A 139 -9.00 0.38 -13.29
C PRO A 139 -9.46 1.63 -12.55
N THR A 140 -9.24 1.66 -11.24
CA THR A 140 -9.71 2.71 -10.33
C THR A 140 -8.67 2.93 -9.24
N VAL A 141 -8.41 4.19 -8.86
CA VAL A 141 -7.75 4.53 -7.60
C VAL A 141 -8.81 4.96 -6.60
N LYS A 142 -8.76 4.36 -5.41
CA LYS A 142 -9.71 4.61 -4.33
C LYS A 142 -8.97 4.99 -3.05
N VAL A 143 -9.68 5.67 -2.16
CA VAL A 143 -9.29 5.84 -0.75
C VAL A 143 -10.47 5.57 0.16
N ALA A 144 -10.25 4.88 1.27
CA ALA A 144 -11.23 4.74 2.34
C ALA A 144 -10.68 5.32 3.64
N PHE A 145 -11.59 5.86 4.45
CA PHE A 145 -11.29 6.44 5.75
C PHE A 145 -11.85 5.56 6.86
N SER A 146 -11.14 5.54 7.98
CA SER A 146 -11.57 4.98 9.25
C SER A 146 -11.42 6.05 10.34
N GLN A 147 -12.27 5.98 11.36
CA GLN A 147 -12.24 6.84 12.55
C GLN A 147 -11.97 6.06 13.84
N ASP A 148 -11.79 4.74 13.74
CA ASP A 148 -11.67 3.79 14.84
C ASP A 148 -10.38 2.96 14.73
N ALA A 149 -9.30 3.62 14.32
CA ALA A 149 -7.97 3.03 14.14
C ALA A 149 -7.97 1.83 13.18
N GLY A 150 -8.78 1.89 12.11
CA GLY A 150 -8.90 0.84 11.09
C GLY A 150 -9.77 -0.34 11.51
N ALA A 151 -10.64 -0.21 12.51
CA ALA A 151 -11.59 -1.28 12.84
C ALA A 151 -12.69 -1.41 11.81
N THR A 152 -13.16 -0.28 11.30
CA THR A 152 -14.12 -0.19 10.22
C THR A 152 -13.69 0.88 9.23
N PHE A 153 -13.99 0.67 7.96
CA PHE A 153 -13.72 1.60 6.87
C PHE A 153 -15.03 2.04 6.22
N GLU A 154 -15.09 3.32 5.88
CA GLU A 154 -16.18 3.91 5.12
C GLU A 154 -16.17 3.46 3.66
N VAL A 155 -17.27 3.73 2.94
CA VAL A 155 -17.35 3.47 1.51
C VAL A 155 -16.22 4.23 0.78
N PRO A 156 -15.42 3.56 -0.08
CA PRO A 156 -14.27 4.19 -0.70
C PRO A 156 -14.66 5.31 -1.68
N ILE A 157 -13.87 6.37 -1.66
CA ILE A 157 -13.96 7.51 -2.58
C ILE A 157 -13.05 7.23 -3.78
N ARG A 158 -13.60 7.31 -5.00
CA ARG A 158 -12.82 7.24 -6.25
C ARG A 158 -12.04 8.54 -6.48
N LEU A 159 -10.78 8.42 -6.90
CA LEU A 159 -9.86 9.56 -7.06
C LEU A 159 -9.33 9.76 -8.48
N ASP A 160 -9.15 8.69 -9.25
CA ASP A 160 -8.53 8.72 -10.57
C ASP A 160 -9.29 9.55 -11.60
N ASP A 161 -8.62 9.86 -12.72
CA ASP A 161 -9.18 10.64 -13.81
C ASP A 161 -9.50 9.78 -15.07
N GLY A 162 -9.58 8.45 -14.91
CA GLY A 162 -10.17 7.52 -15.89
C GLY A 162 -9.24 6.43 -16.44
N ARG A 163 -7.92 6.59 -16.33
CA ARG A 163 -6.88 5.65 -16.77
C ARG A 163 -5.77 5.49 -15.72
N PRO A 164 -6.08 5.17 -14.45
CA PRO A 164 -5.05 5.02 -13.44
C PRO A 164 -4.16 3.81 -13.71
N GLU A 165 -2.88 3.94 -13.34
CA GLU A 165 -1.95 2.81 -13.19
C GLU A 165 -1.76 2.39 -11.72
N GLY A 166 -2.29 3.18 -10.79
CA GLY A 166 -2.11 2.97 -9.36
C GLY A 166 -0.84 3.64 -8.87
N ARG A 167 0.06 2.86 -8.25
CA ARG A 167 1.30 3.38 -7.64
C ARG A 167 1.02 4.52 -6.68
N VAL A 168 0.12 4.23 -5.75
CA VAL A 168 -0.44 5.22 -4.85
C VAL A 168 0.49 5.50 -3.68
N ASP A 169 0.41 6.71 -3.17
CA ASP A 169 0.90 7.04 -1.83
C ASP A 169 0.01 8.12 -1.21
N LEU A 170 0.00 8.27 0.12
CA LEU A 170 -0.81 9.28 0.79
C LEU A 170 -0.19 9.82 2.09
N GLU A 171 -0.53 11.05 2.43
CA GLU A 171 -0.09 11.71 3.68
C GLU A 171 -1.19 12.59 4.27
N TRP A 172 -1.28 12.64 5.61
CA TRP A 172 -2.18 13.58 6.31
C TRP A 172 -1.60 14.99 6.26
N LEU A 173 -2.41 15.96 5.82
CA LEU A 173 -2.07 17.38 5.90
C LEU A 173 -2.46 17.99 7.24
N ASP A 174 -3.65 17.63 7.71
CA ASP A 174 -4.27 18.09 8.95
C ASP A 174 -5.26 17.03 9.46
N GLU A 175 -6.10 17.37 10.43
CA GLU A 175 -7.06 16.45 11.05
C GLU A 175 -8.18 15.98 10.10
N GLU A 176 -8.43 16.68 9.00
CA GLU A 176 -9.55 16.41 8.09
C GLU A 176 -9.12 16.00 6.68
N ARG A 177 -7.93 16.43 6.25
CA ARG A 177 -7.48 16.34 4.86
C ARG A 177 -6.21 15.51 4.71
N ILE A 178 -6.20 14.69 3.66
CA ILE A 178 -5.05 13.98 3.15
C ILE A 178 -4.68 14.50 1.76
N VAL A 179 -3.43 14.29 1.36
CA VAL A 179 -3.03 14.25 -0.05
C VAL A 179 -2.92 12.79 -0.46
N VAL A 180 -3.49 12.45 -1.59
CA VAL A 180 -3.25 11.17 -2.26
C VAL A 180 -2.55 11.44 -3.58
N SER A 181 -1.48 10.70 -3.86
CA SER A 181 -0.80 10.70 -5.15
C SER A 181 -0.98 9.36 -5.86
N TRP A 182 -0.95 9.38 -7.20
CA TRP A 182 -1.01 8.18 -8.03
C TRP A 182 -0.42 8.45 -9.42
N GLN A 183 -0.17 7.38 -10.17
CA GLN A 183 0.22 7.43 -11.56
C GLN A 183 -1.01 7.23 -12.47
N GLU A 184 -1.15 8.11 -13.46
CA GLU A 184 -2.26 8.15 -14.41
C GLU A 184 -1.73 8.08 -15.84
N ASN A 185 -2.31 7.23 -16.68
CA ASN A 185 -1.93 7.14 -18.08
C ASN A 185 -2.50 8.28 -18.92
N THR A 186 -1.67 8.80 -19.81
CA THR A 186 -2.00 9.80 -20.82
C THR A 186 -1.75 9.25 -22.22
N ASP A 187 -2.16 9.99 -23.25
CA ASP A 187 -1.86 9.60 -24.63
C ASP A 187 -0.35 9.74 -24.96
N ALA A 188 0.39 10.50 -24.15
CA ALA A 188 1.80 10.81 -24.34
C ALA A 188 2.75 10.07 -23.38
N GLY A 189 2.23 9.22 -22.49
CA GLY A 189 3.00 8.54 -21.43
C GLY A 189 2.18 8.41 -20.16
N ALA A 190 2.76 8.76 -19.01
CA ALA A 190 2.05 8.83 -17.74
C ALA A 190 2.32 10.15 -17.01
N GLU A 191 1.46 10.46 -16.05
CA GLU A 191 1.60 11.60 -15.13
C GLU A 191 1.60 11.09 -13.70
N ILE A 192 2.43 11.71 -12.86
CA ILE A 192 2.23 11.64 -11.41
C ILE A 192 1.24 12.74 -11.06
N ARG A 193 0.10 12.35 -10.49
CA ARG A 193 -0.98 13.25 -10.11
C ARG A 193 -1.18 13.20 -8.60
N TYR A 194 -1.78 14.25 -8.06
CA TYR A 194 -2.22 14.26 -6.67
C TYR A 194 -3.52 15.03 -6.49
N ALA A 195 -4.24 14.75 -5.41
CA ALA A 195 -5.44 15.47 -5.03
C ALA A 195 -5.53 15.63 -3.51
N LEU A 196 -6.16 16.73 -3.10
CA LEU A 196 -6.63 16.89 -1.72
C LEU A 196 -7.92 16.10 -1.55
N VAL A 197 -8.02 15.36 -0.45
CA VAL A 197 -9.18 14.53 -0.17
C VAL A 197 -9.53 14.64 1.30
N SER A 198 -10.82 14.76 1.60
CA SER A 198 -11.36 14.56 2.93
C SER A 198 -12.43 13.45 2.90
N ARG A 199 -12.97 13.11 4.06
CA ARG A 199 -14.10 12.15 4.17
C ARG A 199 -15.33 12.57 3.36
N LYS A 200 -15.44 13.85 2.98
CA LYS A 200 -16.52 14.37 2.12
C LYS A 200 -16.29 14.11 0.63
N GLY A 201 -15.09 13.67 0.23
CA GLY A 201 -14.72 13.42 -1.15
C GLY A 201 -13.43 14.12 -1.58
N LYS A 202 -13.13 14.01 -2.88
CA LYS A 202 -12.04 14.72 -3.56
C LYS A 202 -12.34 16.22 -3.56
N GLU A 203 -11.40 17.04 -3.08
CA GLU A 203 -11.55 18.48 -2.98
C GLU A 203 -11.07 19.16 -4.27
N GLY A 204 -11.96 19.22 -5.25
CA GLY A 204 -11.70 19.80 -6.56
C GLY A 204 -11.02 18.83 -7.54
N ALA A 205 -10.39 19.38 -8.57
CA ALA A 205 -9.67 18.58 -9.57
C ALA A 205 -8.30 18.12 -9.04
N SER A 206 -7.84 16.98 -9.53
CA SER A 206 -6.47 16.52 -9.36
C SER A 206 -5.49 17.45 -10.07
N GLN A 207 -4.27 17.52 -9.55
CA GLN A 207 -3.18 18.32 -10.09
C GLN A 207 -2.09 17.42 -10.65
N VAL A 208 -1.48 17.84 -11.75
CA VAL A 208 -0.30 17.19 -12.32
C VAL A 208 0.92 17.67 -11.55
N LEU A 209 1.67 16.73 -10.96
CA LEU A 209 2.99 17.02 -10.40
C LEU A 209 4.04 17.08 -11.51
N THR A 210 4.09 16.05 -12.35
CA THR A 210 5.05 15.91 -13.44
C THR A 210 4.61 14.82 -14.41
N ASN A 211 5.15 14.86 -15.64
CA ASN A 211 5.13 13.71 -16.54
C ASN A 211 6.16 12.66 -16.08
N THR A 212 5.89 11.40 -16.37
CA THR A 212 6.76 10.25 -16.07
C THR A 212 6.64 9.18 -17.14
N ASP A 213 7.59 8.25 -17.16
CA ASP A 213 7.54 7.08 -18.03
C ASP A 213 6.56 6.04 -17.43
N PRO A 214 5.64 5.44 -18.22
CA PRO A 214 4.65 4.49 -17.70
C PRO A 214 5.26 3.13 -17.29
N SER A 215 6.50 2.84 -17.71
CA SER A 215 7.13 1.56 -17.45
C SER A 215 7.38 1.31 -15.97
N ARG A 216 7.65 0.05 -15.63
CA ARG A 216 8.01 -0.36 -14.28
C ARG A 216 9.28 0.33 -13.77
N GLN A 217 10.14 0.85 -14.63
CA GLN A 217 11.40 1.51 -14.25
C GLN A 217 11.18 2.82 -13.49
N SER A 218 10.04 3.49 -13.67
CA SER A 218 9.69 4.72 -12.96
C SER A 218 9.37 4.51 -11.47
N GLY A 219 9.36 3.25 -11.02
CA GLY A 219 9.19 2.92 -9.62
C GLY A 219 7.87 3.42 -9.03
N PHE A 220 7.88 3.78 -7.76
CA PHE A 220 6.71 4.24 -7.03
C PHE A 220 7.00 5.62 -6.47
N PRO A 221 6.26 6.66 -6.87
CA PRO A 221 6.35 7.96 -6.23
C PRO A 221 6.01 7.81 -4.74
N ILE A 222 6.75 8.52 -3.89
CA ILE A 222 6.51 8.56 -2.46
C ILE A 222 6.26 9.99 -1.97
N LEU A 223 5.43 10.10 -0.95
CA LEU A 223 5.10 11.29 -0.20
C LEU A 223 5.78 11.24 1.17
N ALA A 224 6.20 12.40 1.66
CA ALA A 224 6.65 12.53 3.04
C ALA A 224 6.37 13.94 3.54
N ARG A 225 5.81 14.06 4.75
CA ARG A 225 5.52 15.37 5.35
C ARG A 225 6.59 15.83 6.35
N THR A 226 7.02 17.08 6.22
CA THR A 226 7.73 17.83 7.26
C THR A 226 6.83 18.90 7.86
N THR A 227 7.31 19.63 8.87
CA THR A 227 6.53 20.69 9.53
C THR A 227 6.01 21.77 8.57
N ASP A 228 6.76 22.08 7.50
CA ASP A 228 6.50 23.19 6.57
C ASP A 228 6.26 22.74 5.12
N LYS A 229 6.43 21.45 4.81
CA LYS A 229 6.39 20.94 3.44
C LYS A 229 5.78 19.56 3.34
N LEU A 230 5.10 19.32 2.21
CA LEU A 230 4.83 17.99 1.70
C LEU A 230 5.79 17.71 0.55
N TRP A 231 6.67 16.73 0.73
CA TRP A 231 7.62 16.31 -0.28
C TRP A 231 7.05 15.20 -1.15
N PHE A 232 7.44 15.23 -2.42
CA PHE A 232 7.23 14.19 -3.41
C PHE A 232 8.62 13.75 -3.86
N ALA A 233 8.84 12.45 -3.96
CA ALA A 233 10.04 11.88 -4.57
C ALA A 233 9.66 10.81 -5.59
N TRP A 234 10.31 10.81 -6.75
CA TRP A 234 10.04 9.84 -7.81
C TRP A 234 11.29 9.52 -8.63
N THR A 235 11.28 8.38 -9.29
CA THR A 235 12.32 7.98 -10.25
C THR A 235 12.00 8.56 -11.63
N GLN A 236 12.92 9.36 -12.16
CA GLN A 236 12.87 9.87 -13.53
C GLN A 236 13.69 8.94 -14.44
N VAL A 237 13.05 8.41 -15.48
CA VAL A 237 13.66 7.50 -16.46
C VAL A 237 13.89 8.26 -17.77
N ASP A 238 15.12 8.72 -17.97
CA ASP A 238 15.58 9.32 -19.22
C ASP A 238 16.74 8.47 -19.79
N SER A 239 17.76 9.09 -20.41
CA SER A 239 19.01 8.37 -20.76
C SER A 239 19.80 7.89 -19.54
N THR A 240 19.52 8.43 -18.37
CA THR A 240 20.05 7.98 -17.07
C THR A 240 18.94 8.07 -16.03
N THR A 241 18.77 7.02 -15.26
CA THR A 241 17.79 6.98 -14.17
C THR A 241 18.24 7.86 -13.02
N THR A 242 17.39 8.80 -12.59
CA THR A 242 17.69 9.74 -11.49
C THR A 242 16.54 9.85 -10.50
N LEU A 243 16.84 10.18 -9.24
CA LEU A 243 15.82 10.56 -8.27
C LEU A 243 15.50 12.05 -8.40
N ARG A 244 14.22 12.39 -8.46
CA ARG A 244 13.72 13.77 -8.47
C ARG A 244 12.84 14.01 -7.25
N THR A 245 12.80 15.26 -6.82
CA THR A 245 11.92 15.71 -5.74
C THR A 245 11.23 17.01 -6.08
N ALA A 246 10.05 17.21 -5.49
CA ALA A 246 9.30 18.46 -5.47
C ALA A 246 8.64 18.61 -4.11
N PHE A 247 8.16 19.81 -3.78
CA PHE A 247 7.41 20.01 -2.56
C PHE A 247 6.32 21.07 -2.69
N LEU A 248 5.28 20.90 -1.89
CA LEU A 248 4.28 21.94 -1.59
C LEU A 248 4.61 22.54 -0.23
N LYS A 249 4.44 23.85 -0.08
CA LYS A 249 4.49 24.49 1.24
C LYS A 249 3.16 24.28 1.96
N LEU A 250 3.22 23.99 3.26
CA LEU A 250 2.07 23.81 4.14
C LEU A 250 1.81 25.08 4.95
#